data_AF-A0A3A9FNE8-F1
#
_entry.id   AF-A0A3A9FNE8-F1
#
_cell.length_a   1.000
_cell.length_b   1.000
_cell.length_c   1.000
_cell.angle_alpha   90.00
_cell.angle_beta   90.00
_cell.angle_gamma   90.00
#
_symmetry.space_group_name_H-M   'P 1'
#
loop_
_entity.id
_entity.type
_entity.pdbx_description
1 polymer ?
#
loop_
_entity_poly.entity_id
_entity_poly.type
_entity_poly.pdbx_seq_one_letter_code
_entity_poly.pdbx_strand_id
1 'polypeptide(L)'
;MKKVFVIYDDRKKPNQEICQITGGKSFGNTIFKRKTLKERMKEEILFCGSVKEVRQVESDKELFLLKEELEKTEAKTSLLVLPSNFGIGDREAFRILLKKASYIQETYAVACNGKPSMWMYPDIPSYFKSQERSRTSPIMLESDAFIDFSEIGHFRTFLTGGFDARYFNALTGDEFTVKKSSENKEKIRAEYEFYYLLPDEMKYWFVMPFGYEEWADGASYTMERYHMTDIAIRFVHGAVSMEEFRDILDKLFYFLRTRKEKKVTREEYEKIGEKLYIEKVAQRIEMLKQKEGYKTFDNLIRIGTDYDGISGIVKEYKRIYGYLSGRGDMEEKLVVGHGDLCFSNILYNKDASLLKLIDPKGALKEEELYTHPYYDLAKLSHSIWGSYDFFNSGLFQMTIEGDMKICLSIDTDNTAYGTVFGEYLKKYGYDPIQVRLYEASLFLSMLPLHMDQENKVFAFLLNAMNIMEELKKYV
;
A
#
# COMPACT_ATOMS: atom_id res chain seq x y z
N MET A 1 6.32 -26.87 34.75
CA MET A 1 5.99 -25.87 33.71
C MET A 1 4.56 -26.14 33.26
N LYS A 2 3.66 -25.16 33.36
CA LYS A 2 2.28 -25.32 32.88
C LYS A 2 2.29 -25.27 31.35
N LYS A 3 1.44 -26.08 30.70
CA LYS A 3 1.17 -25.91 29.26
C LYS A 3 0.41 -24.59 29.10
N VAL A 4 0.69 -23.82 28.05
CA VAL A 4 -0.02 -22.56 27.80
C VAL A 4 -1.02 -22.76 26.67
N PHE A 5 -2.25 -22.34 26.91
CA PHE A 5 -3.31 -22.23 25.92
C PHE A 5 -3.57 -20.76 25.63
N VAL A 6 -3.81 -20.41 24.37
CA VAL A 6 -4.07 -19.02 23.98
C VAL A 6 -5.42 -18.90 23.30
N ILE A 7 -6.23 -17.95 23.77
CA ILE A 7 -7.43 -17.48 23.10
C ILE A 7 -7.07 -16.17 22.39
N TYR A 8 -7.17 -16.17 21.07
CA TYR A 8 -7.13 -14.96 20.25
C TYR A 8 -8.57 -14.46 20.07
N ASP A 9 -8.90 -13.38 20.75
CA ASP A 9 -10.25 -12.83 20.86
C ASP A 9 -10.48 -11.74 19.81
N ASP A 10 -11.16 -12.09 18.72
CA ASP A 10 -11.46 -11.21 17.59
C ASP A 10 -12.91 -10.70 17.57
N ARG A 11 -13.55 -10.68 18.76
CA ARG A 11 -14.92 -10.17 18.92
C ARG A 11 -15.00 -8.66 18.83
N LYS A 12 -13.96 -7.93 19.30
CA LYS A 12 -13.92 -6.46 19.26
C LYS A 12 -13.83 -6.01 17.80
N LYS A 13 -14.86 -5.30 17.33
CA LYS A 13 -14.89 -4.76 15.97
C LYS A 13 -14.10 -3.44 15.88
N PRO A 14 -13.49 -3.15 14.73
CA PRO A 14 -12.87 -1.85 14.51
C PRO A 14 -13.90 -0.71 14.57
N ASN A 15 -13.43 0.49 14.89
CA ASN A 15 -14.26 1.69 14.81
C ASN A 15 -14.58 2.04 13.35
N GLN A 16 -15.47 3.01 13.13
CA GLN A 16 -15.92 3.40 11.79
C GLN A 16 -14.75 3.77 10.87
N GLU A 17 -13.79 4.55 11.37
CA GLU A 17 -12.64 5.01 10.58
C GLU A 17 -11.74 3.83 10.13
N ILE A 18 -11.50 2.85 11.01
CA ILE A 18 -10.71 1.67 10.67
C ILE A 18 -11.51 0.75 9.73
N CYS A 19 -12.82 0.62 9.92
CA CYS A 19 -13.69 -0.14 9.01
C CYS A 19 -13.65 0.40 7.58
N GLN A 20 -13.49 1.72 7.38
CA GLN A 20 -13.29 2.33 6.06
C GLN A 20 -11.97 1.86 5.40
N ILE A 21 -10.97 1.48 6.20
CA ILE A 21 -9.69 0.95 5.72
C ILE A 21 -9.76 -0.55 5.45
N THR A 22 -10.38 -1.31 6.35
CA THR A 22 -10.39 -2.79 6.30
C THR A 22 -11.53 -3.37 5.48
N GLY A 23 -12.49 -2.56 5.03
CA GLY A 23 -13.68 -3.02 4.32
C GLY A 23 -14.63 -3.80 5.22
N GLY A 24 -14.72 -3.42 6.51
CA GLY A 24 -15.58 -4.08 7.50
C GLY A 24 -15.04 -5.40 8.06
N LYS A 25 -13.81 -5.79 7.71
CA LYS A 25 -13.13 -6.95 8.32
C LYS A 25 -12.78 -6.64 9.78
N SER A 26 -12.78 -7.68 10.62
CA SER A 26 -12.25 -7.59 11.99
C SER A 26 -10.74 -7.34 11.99
N PHE A 27 -10.17 -6.96 13.14
CA PHE A 27 -8.73 -6.80 13.26
C PHE A 27 -8.02 -8.10 12.90
N GLY A 28 -8.45 -9.24 13.45
CA GLY A 28 -7.83 -10.54 13.18
C GLY A 28 -7.83 -10.93 11.71
N ASN A 29 -8.92 -10.63 10.99
CA ASN A 29 -9.08 -10.93 9.55
C ASN A 29 -8.52 -9.85 8.62
N THR A 30 -7.95 -8.77 9.16
CA THR A 30 -7.25 -7.78 8.35
C THR A 30 -5.96 -8.38 7.80
N ILE A 31 -5.78 -8.32 6.49
CA ILE A 31 -4.60 -8.85 5.79
C ILE A 31 -3.47 -7.85 5.89
N PHE A 32 -2.27 -8.31 6.25
CA PHE A 32 -1.05 -7.53 6.26
C PHE A 32 0.12 -8.33 5.70
N LYS A 33 0.70 -7.86 4.57
CA LYS A 33 1.74 -8.58 3.79
C LYS A 33 1.38 -10.06 3.61
N ARG A 34 0.23 -10.30 2.97
CA ARG A 34 -0.35 -11.61 2.60
C ARG A 34 -0.85 -12.51 3.73
N LYS A 35 -0.58 -12.18 4.99
CA LYS A 35 -1.09 -12.93 6.14
C LYS A 35 -2.07 -12.09 6.91
N THR A 36 -3.15 -12.70 7.36
CA THR A 36 -4.05 -12.08 8.31
C THR A 36 -3.31 -11.77 9.62
N LEU A 37 -3.77 -10.75 10.35
CA LEU A 37 -3.21 -10.43 11.68
C LEU A 37 -3.27 -11.63 12.61
N LYS A 38 -4.33 -12.44 12.54
CA LYS A 38 -4.46 -13.68 13.29
C LYS A 38 -3.39 -14.72 12.92
N GLU A 39 -3.07 -14.91 11.64
CA GLU A 39 -2.05 -15.87 11.21
C GLU A 39 -0.67 -15.45 11.71
N ARG A 40 -0.33 -14.16 11.59
CA ARG A 40 0.92 -13.59 12.11
C ARG A 40 1.06 -13.79 13.61
N MET A 41 0.01 -13.46 14.35
CA MET A 41 -0.02 -13.64 15.80
C MET A 41 0.15 -15.12 16.16
N LYS A 42 -0.58 -16.02 15.49
CA LYS A 42 -0.49 -17.47 15.70
C LYS A 42 0.91 -18.01 15.43
N GLU A 43 1.56 -17.58 14.35
CA GLU A 43 2.93 -17.99 14.01
C GLU A 43 3.94 -17.57 15.08
N GLU A 44 3.92 -16.32 15.54
CA GLU A 44 4.82 -15.84 16.59
C GLU A 44 4.57 -16.54 17.95
N ILE A 45 3.30 -16.84 18.25
CA ILE A 45 2.94 -17.59 19.45
C ILE A 45 3.51 -19.02 19.39
N LEU A 46 3.29 -19.73 18.27
CA LEU A 46 3.75 -21.11 18.10
C LEU A 46 5.27 -21.22 18.02
N PHE A 47 5.95 -20.19 17.49
CA PHE A 47 7.41 -20.10 17.45
C PHE A 47 8.06 -20.18 18.85
N CYS A 48 7.39 -19.71 19.91
CA CYS A 48 7.92 -19.76 21.27
C CYS A 48 8.03 -21.17 21.87
N GLY A 49 7.42 -22.19 21.26
CA GLY A 49 7.45 -23.59 21.70
C GLY A 49 6.79 -23.89 23.05
N SER A 50 6.41 -22.87 23.82
CA SER A 50 5.82 -22.97 25.17
C SER A 50 4.29 -23.07 25.13
N VAL A 51 3.69 -22.81 23.97
CA VAL A 51 2.24 -22.79 23.74
C VAL A 51 1.82 -24.09 23.06
N LYS A 52 0.87 -24.79 23.66
CA LYS A 52 0.33 -26.06 23.13
C LYS A 52 -0.60 -25.79 21.96
N GLU A 53 -1.45 -24.77 22.09
CA GLU A 53 -2.55 -24.54 21.18
C GLU A 53 -3.04 -23.09 21.23
N VAL A 54 -3.50 -22.61 20.07
CA VAL A 54 -4.13 -21.29 19.89
C VAL A 54 -5.53 -21.51 19.32
N ARG A 55 -6.56 -20.99 20.00
CA ARG A 55 -7.93 -20.94 19.51
C ARG A 55 -8.34 -19.52 19.22
N GLN A 56 -9.08 -19.34 18.14
CA GLN A 56 -9.67 -18.07 17.77
C GLN A 56 -11.14 -18.05 18.21
N VAL A 57 -11.62 -16.88 18.61
CA VAL A 57 -13.02 -16.61 18.91
C VAL A 57 -13.45 -15.33 18.20
N GLU A 58 -14.47 -15.40 17.36
CA GLU A 58 -15.04 -14.24 16.63
C GLU A 58 -16.42 -13.82 17.16
N SER A 59 -17.06 -14.66 18.00
CA SER A 59 -18.38 -14.38 18.57
C SER A 59 -18.55 -14.93 20.00
N ASP A 60 -19.52 -14.41 20.76
CA ASP A 60 -19.85 -14.93 22.09
C ASP A 60 -20.32 -16.38 22.07
N LYS A 61 -20.97 -16.79 20.97
CA LYS A 61 -21.39 -18.19 20.75
C LYS A 61 -20.18 -19.13 20.65
N GLU A 62 -19.14 -18.71 19.93
CA GLU A 62 -17.89 -19.48 19.85
C GLU A 62 -17.18 -19.54 21.20
N LEU A 63 -17.17 -18.44 21.95
CA LEU A 63 -16.61 -18.44 23.30
C LEU A 63 -17.33 -19.42 24.22
N PHE A 64 -18.66 -19.48 24.12
CA PHE A 64 -19.49 -20.41 24.89
C PHE A 64 -19.18 -21.87 24.55
N LEU A 65 -19.10 -22.21 23.26
CA LEU A 65 -18.72 -23.57 22.83
C LEU A 65 -17.30 -23.93 23.28
N LEU A 66 -16.37 -22.97 23.19
CA LEU A 66 -14.99 -23.16 23.64
C LEU A 66 -14.91 -23.39 25.16
N LYS A 67 -15.81 -22.80 25.97
CA LYS A 67 -15.91 -23.10 27.40
C LYS A 67 -16.16 -24.58 27.66
N GLU A 68 -17.14 -25.17 26.99
CA GLU A 68 -17.50 -26.59 27.16
C GLU A 68 -16.36 -27.54 26.74
N GLU A 69 -15.54 -27.15 25.76
CA GLU A 69 -14.35 -27.90 25.36
C GLU A 69 -13.20 -27.76 26.35
N LEU A 70 -12.93 -26.53 26.82
CA LEU A 70 -11.83 -26.21 27.71
C LEU A 70 -12.03 -26.78 29.12
N GLU A 71 -13.27 -26.87 29.61
CA GLU A 71 -13.59 -27.51 30.89
C GLU A 71 -13.26 -29.03 30.91
N LYS A 72 -13.14 -29.65 29.74
CA LYS A 72 -12.73 -31.06 29.58
C LYS A 72 -11.20 -31.25 29.52
N THR A 73 -10.42 -30.16 29.56
CA THR A 73 -8.96 -30.16 29.38
C THR A 73 -8.19 -30.30 30.71
N GLU A 74 -6.98 -30.89 30.68
CA GLU A 74 -6.14 -31.19 31.86
C GLU A 74 -5.93 -30.01 32.85
N ALA A 75 -5.86 -30.35 34.14
CA ALA A 75 -5.79 -29.42 35.29
C ALA A 75 -4.50 -28.56 35.44
N LYS A 76 -3.51 -28.67 34.55
CA LYS A 76 -2.23 -27.92 34.63
C LYS A 76 -1.96 -27.07 33.38
N THR A 77 -2.94 -26.28 32.98
CA THR A 77 -2.90 -25.43 31.79
C THR A 77 -3.13 -23.97 32.16
N SER A 78 -2.15 -23.09 31.90
CA SER A 78 -2.34 -21.64 31.98
C SER A 78 -3.11 -21.15 30.75
N LEU A 79 -3.91 -20.11 30.89
CA LEU A 79 -4.68 -19.53 29.79
C LEU A 79 -4.25 -18.08 29.53
N LEU A 80 -3.96 -17.77 28.27
CA LEU A 80 -3.75 -16.41 27.79
C LEU A 80 -4.93 -15.96 26.95
N VAL A 81 -5.32 -14.70 27.10
CA VAL A 81 -6.34 -14.07 26.25
C VAL A 81 -5.73 -12.83 25.60
N LEU A 82 -5.74 -12.82 24.27
CA LEU A 82 -5.17 -11.79 23.42
C LEU A 82 -6.27 -11.17 22.55
N PRO A 83 -6.70 -9.93 22.81
CA PRO A 83 -7.60 -9.21 21.90
C PRO A 83 -6.94 -8.94 20.55
N SER A 84 -7.72 -9.03 19.49
CA SER A 84 -7.24 -8.82 18.13
C SER A 84 -6.89 -7.36 17.81
N ASN A 85 -7.41 -6.40 18.57
CA ASN A 85 -7.10 -4.99 18.43
C ASN A 85 -5.69 -4.61 18.93
N PHE A 86 -4.88 -5.57 19.38
CA PHE A 86 -3.48 -5.35 19.71
C PHE A 86 -2.56 -6.17 18.80
N GLY A 87 -1.63 -5.50 18.13
CA GLY A 87 -0.55 -6.11 17.37
C GLY A 87 0.72 -6.28 18.19
N ILE A 88 1.69 -7.04 17.65
CA ILE A 88 3.02 -7.19 18.26
C ILE A 88 3.88 -5.96 17.88
N GLY A 89 4.29 -5.19 18.88
CA GLY A 89 5.24 -4.08 18.74
C GLY A 89 6.68 -4.55 18.84
N ASP A 90 7.05 -5.12 19.99
CA ASP A 90 8.35 -5.74 20.24
C ASP A 90 8.21 -7.27 20.38
N ARG A 91 8.84 -8.00 19.44
CA ARG A 91 8.80 -9.47 19.41
C ARG A 91 9.53 -10.10 20.60
N GLU A 92 10.65 -9.55 21.04
CA GLU A 92 11.41 -10.11 22.16
C GLU A 92 10.66 -9.89 23.47
N ALA A 93 10.10 -8.70 23.68
CA ALA A 93 9.22 -8.43 24.82
C ALA A 93 8.00 -9.37 24.83
N PHE A 94 7.35 -9.56 23.68
CA PHE A 94 6.21 -10.48 23.53
C PHE A 94 6.59 -11.94 23.87
N ARG A 95 7.73 -12.42 23.38
CA ARG A 95 8.25 -13.77 23.66
C ARG A 95 8.53 -13.98 25.14
N ILE A 96 9.05 -12.96 25.83
CA ILE A 96 9.27 -13.01 27.28
C ILE A 96 7.95 -13.18 28.02
N LEU A 97 6.90 -12.46 27.61
CA LEU A 97 5.58 -12.59 28.22
C LEU A 97 4.98 -13.98 28.02
N LEU A 98 5.11 -14.56 26.82
CA LEU A 98 4.66 -15.94 26.54
C LEU A 98 5.37 -16.98 27.41
N LYS A 99 6.69 -16.83 27.62
CA LYS A 99 7.45 -17.70 28.52
C LYS A 99 7.00 -17.55 29.98
N LYS A 100 6.75 -16.32 30.45
CA LYS A 100 6.28 -16.06 31.82
C LYS A 100 4.94 -16.72 32.11
N ALA A 101 4.04 -16.80 31.13
CA ALA A 101 2.73 -17.45 31.26
C ALA A 101 2.79 -18.92 31.72
N SER A 102 3.89 -19.63 31.45
CA SER A 102 4.08 -21.01 31.90
C SER A 102 4.36 -21.15 33.41
N TYR A 103 4.62 -20.04 34.12
CA TYR A 103 5.03 -19.99 35.52
C TYR A 103 4.08 -19.21 36.42
N ILE A 104 3.08 -18.53 35.88
CA ILE A 104 2.17 -17.70 36.67
C ILE A 104 1.30 -18.52 37.64
N GLN A 105 1.08 -17.94 38.82
CA GLN A 105 0.20 -18.48 39.87
C GLN A 105 -1.00 -17.58 40.15
N GLU A 106 -0.95 -16.33 39.70
CA GLU A 106 -2.00 -15.33 39.87
C GLU A 106 -2.44 -14.79 38.50
N THR A 107 -3.56 -14.06 38.47
CA THR A 107 -4.04 -13.41 37.26
C THR A 107 -3.31 -12.09 37.03
N TYR A 108 -2.70 -11.96 35.87
CA TYR A 108 -2.03 -10.74 35.41
C TYR A 108 -2.76 -10.14 34.22
N ALA A 109 -2.72 -8.82 34.09
CA ALA A 109 -3.04 -8.11 32.88
C ALA A 109 -1.79 -7.38 32.41
N VAL A 110 -1.41 -7.58 31.16
CA VAL A 110 -0.39 -6.76 30.52
C VAL A 110 -1.10 -5.54 29.94
N ALA A 111 -0.60 -4.36 30.25
CA ALA A 111 -1.07 -3.10 29.69
C ALA A 111 -0.10 -2.58 28.63
N CYS A 112 -0.67 -1.86 27.67
CA CYS A 112 0.00 -1.01 26.72
C CYS A 112 -0.63 0.37 26.86
N ASN A 113 0.14 1.37 27.31
CA ASN A 113 -0.35 2.73 27.57
C ASN A 113 -1.58 2.76 28.50
N GLY A 114 -1.57 1.96 29.58
CA GLY A 114 -2.67 1.86 30.54
C GLY A 114 -3.89 1.06 30.07
N LYS A 115 -3.92 0.58 28.82
CA LYS A 115 -5.00 -0.28 28.29
C LYS A 115 -4.59 -1.75 28.34
N PRO A 116 -5.43 -2.67 28.85
CA PRO A 116 -5.08 -4.08 28.92
C PRO A 116 -5.02 -4.70 27.51
N SER A 117 -3.84 -5.21 27.15
CA SER A 117 -3.50 -5.79 25.85
C SER A 117 -3.38 -7.32 25.87
N MET A 118 -3.21 -7.92 27.05
CA MET A 118 -3.26 -9.37 27.25
C MET A 118 -3.66 -9.70 28.69
N TRP A 119 -4.43 -10.77 28.87
CA TRP A 119 -4.64 -11.35 30.20
C TRP A 119 -3.94 -12.70 30.31
N MET A 120 -3.32 -12.93 31.46
CA MET A 120 -2.72 -14.20 31.81
C MET A 120 -3.44 -14.78 33.03
N TYR A 121 -4.05 -15.94 32.87
CA TYR A 121 -4.75 -16.66 33.92
C TYR A 121 -3.97 -17.92 34.32
N PRO A 122 -3.88 -18.21 35.63
CA PRO A 122 -3.13 -19.36 36.12
C PRO A 122 -3.77 -20.69 35.73
N ASP A 123 -5.07 -20.70 35.44
CA ASP A 123 -5.86 -21.84 34.98
C ASP A 123 -7.13 -21.38 34.21
N ILE A 124 -7.74 -22.31 33.49
CA ILE A 124 -8.95 -22.10 32.68
C ILE A 124 -10.17 -21.67 33.54
N PRO A 125 -10.48 -22.34 34.68
CA PRO A 125 -11.61 -21.93 35.52
C PRO A 125 -11.52 -20.49 36.02
N SER A 126 -10.31 -20.00 36.33
CA SER A 126 -10.09 -18.61 36.77
C SER A 126 -10.53 -17.58 35.73
N TYR A 127 -10.39 -17.89 34.43
CA TYR A 127 -10.88 -17.03 33.36
C TYR A 127 -12.41 -17.01 33.29
N PHE A 128 -13.07 -18.16 33.27
CA PHE A 128 -14.55 -18.16 33.19
C PHE A 128 -15.20 -17.56 34.43
N LYS A 129 -14.58 -17.74 35.61
CA LYS A 129 -15.01 -17.07 36.85
C LYS A 129 -14.86 -15.55 36.77
N SER A 130 -13.84 -15.02 36.08
CA SER A 130 -13.65 -13.59 35.88
C SER A 130 -14.66 -12.99 34.90
N GLN A 131 -15.18 -13.78 33.96
CA GLN A 131 -16.28 -13.38 33.08
C GLN A 131 -17.63 -13.28 33.84
N GLU A 132 -17.84 -14.14 34.84
CA GLU A 132 -19.10 -14.21 35.61
C GLU A 132 -19.18 -13.21 36.78
N ARG A 133 -18.03 -12.73 37.31
CA ARG A 133 -17.97 -11.80 38.45
C ARG A 133 -17.14 -10.55 38.14
N SER A 134 -17.75 -9.37 38.34
CA SER A 134 -17.17 -8.05 38.09
C SER A 134 -15.99 -7.62 39.01
N ARG A 135 -15.35 -8.52 39.78
CA ARG A 135 -14.41 -8.10 40.87
C ARG A 135 -13.25 -9.05 41.17
N THR A 136 -12.36 -9.25 40.21
CA THR A 136 -10.95 -9.52 40.51
C THR A 136 -10.10 -8.60 39.66
N SER A 137 -9.53 -7.55 40.26
CA SER A 137 -8.60 -6.66 39.58
C SER A 137 -7.28 -7.41 39.37
N PRO A 138 -6.88 -7.69 38.12
CA PRO A 138 -5.63 -8.38 37.85
C PRO A 138 -4.44 -7.49 38.23
N ILE A 139 -3.28 -8.11 38.49
CA ILE A 139 -2.03 -7.36 38.68
C ILE A 139 -1.62 -6.81 37.31
N MET A 140 -1.46 -5.49 37.22
CA MET A 140 -1.12 -4.82 35.96
C MET A 140 0.39 -4.82 35.73
N LEU A 141 0.81 -5.13 34.51
CA LEU A 141 2.20 -5.10 34.04
C LEU A 141 2.27 -4.25 32.76
N GLU A 142 2.91 -3.08 32.81
CA GLU A 142 3.15 -2.30 31.59
C GLU A 142 4.20 -2.98 30.70
N SER A 143 3.98 -2.94 29.38
CA SER A 143 4.89 -3.52 28.40
C SER A 143 4.75 -2.91 27.01
N ASP A 144 5.89 -2.67 26.37
CA ASP A 144 5.99 -2.22 24.98
C ASP A 144 5.84 -3.37 23.96
N ALA A 145 5.45 -4.57 24.41
CA ALA A 145 5.25 -5.74 23.54
C ALA A 145 4.11 -5.55 22.53
N PHE A 146 3.20 -4.62 22.77
CA PHE A 146 1.97 -4.45 21.99
C PHE A 146 1.83 -3.06 21.40
N ILE A 147 1.04 -2.97 20.32
CA ILE A 147 0.58 -1.73 19.69
C ILE A 147 -0.96 -1.77 19.65
N ASP A 148 -1.63 -0.71 20.13
CA ASP A 148 -3.10 -0.61 20.08
C ASP A 148 -3.58 -0.18 18.70
N PHE A 149 -4.15 -1.12 17.94
CA PHE A 149 -4.78 -0.86 16.64
C PHE A 149 -6.15 -0.21 16.75
N SER A 150 -6.71 -0.02 17.94
CA SER A 150 -7.92 0.81 18.09
C SER A 150 -7.63 2.28 17.76
N GLU A 151 -6.36 2.69 17.81
CA GLU A 151 -5.90 4.01 17.42
C GLU A 151 -5.55 4.00 15.94
N ILE A 152 -6.26 4.79 15.14
CA ILE A 152 -6.13 4.79 13.68
C ILE A 152 -4.72 5.12 13.22
N GLY A 153 -4.01 6.00 13.95
CA GLY A 153 -2.61 6.33 13.67
C GLY A 153 -1.72 5.08 13.71
N HIS A 154 -1.76 4.36 14.82
CA HIS A 154 -1.02 3.10 14.98
C HIS A 154 -1.42 2.04 13.97
N PHE A 155 -2.71 1.91 13.68
CA PHE A 155 -3.20 0.95 12.69
C PHE A 155 -2.73 1.27 11.27
N ARG A 156 -2.78 2.54 10.86
CA ARG A 156 -2.26 3.00 9.57
C ARG A 156 -0.76 2.76 9.47
N THR A 157 0.02 3.17 10.48
CA THR A 157 1.48 2.93 10.53
C THR A 157 1.82 1.46 10.42
N PHE A 158 1.02 0.60 11.05
CA PHE A 158 1.20 -0.84 10.95
C PHE A 158 0.88 -1.36 9.54
N LEU A 159 -0.27 -1.00 8.97
CA LEU A 159 -0.72 -1.48 7.65
C LEU A 159 0.17 -1.02 6.51
N THR A 160 0.69 0.20 6.58
CA THR A 160 1.64 0.68 5.58
C THR A 160 2.97 -0.06 5.67
N GLY A 161 3.25 -0.79 6.75
CA GLY A 161 4.22 -1.88 6.78
C GLY A 161 5.66 -1.55 6.42
N GLY A 162 6.06 -0.30 6.57
CA GLY A 162 7.29 0.19 5.96
C GLY A 162 7.12 0.54 4.49
N PHE A 163 6.05 1.26 4.13
CA PHE A 163 6.23 2.39 3.23
C PHE A 163 7.31 3.24 3.87
N ASP A 164 8.37 3.44 3.11
CA ASP A 164 9.64 4.02 3.50
C ASP A 164 9.57 4.72 4.87
N ALA A 165 10.29 4.18 5.86
CA ALA A 165 10.63 4.96 7.03
C ALA A 165 11.20 6.34 6.60
N ARG A 166 11.74 6.46 5.37
CA ARG A 166 12.12 7.72 4.72
C ARG A 166 10.96 8.70 4.43
N TYR A 167 9.72 8.25 4.16
CA TYR A 167 8.55 9.11 3.96
C TYR A 167 7.90 9.51 5.29
N PHE A 168 7.84 8.61 6.28
CA PHE A 168 7.25 8.92 7.59
C PHE A 168 8.22 9.58 8.57
N ASN A 169 9.52 9.27 8.55
CA ASN A 169 10.53 10.03 9.33
C ASN A 169 10.67 11.46 8.81
N ALA A 170 10.27 11.70 7.56
CA ALA A 170 10.19 13.02 6.93
C ALA A 170 8.87 13.75 7.21
N LEU A 171 7.86 13.09 7.79
CA LEU A 171 6.55 13.65 8.08
C LEU A 171 6.36 13.79 9.59
N THR A 172 6.61 14.99 10.10
CA THR A 172 6.31 15.37 11.49
C THR A 172 5.01 16.17 11.52
N GLY A 173 4.33 16.30 12.66
CA GLY A 173 3.12 17.11 12.74
C GLY A 173 2.23 16.73 13.91
N ASP A 174 1.07 17.36 13.99
CA ASP A 174 0.07 17.18 15.05
C ASP A 174 -1.28 16.77 14.47
N GLU A 175 -2.35 16.91 15.25
CA GLU A 175 -3.72 16.59 14.83
C GLU A 175 -4.20 17.43 13.64
N PHE A 176 -3.66 18.63 13.41
CA PHE A 176 -4.14 19.56 12.40
C PHE A 176 -3.21 19.71 11.20
N THR A 177 -1.91 19.42 11.38
CA THR A 177 -0.90 19.70 10.38
C THR A 177 0.04 18.52 10.11
N VAL A 178 0.62 18.52 8.92
CA VAL A 178 1.68 17.61 8.50
C VAL A 178 2.82 18.43 7.88
N LYS A 179 4.03 18.29 8.40
CA LYS A 179 5.27 18.90 7.91
C LYS A 179 6.08 17.85 7.18
N LYS A 180 6.28 18.04 5.86
CA LYS A 180 7.13 17.21 5.00
C LYS A 180 8.51 17.84 4.89
N SER A 181 9.56 17.07 5.17
CA SER A 181 10.96 17.51 5.10
C SER A 181 11.85 16.55 4.32
N SER A 182 12.88 17.05 3.63
CA SER A 182 13.88 16.20 2.98
C SER A 182 15.21 16.92 2.83
N GLU A 183 16.30 16.16 2.75
CA GLU A 183 17.61 16.66 2.35
C GLU A 183 17.64 17.14 0.89
N ASN A 184 16.73 16.63 0.05
CA ASN A 184 16.58 17.10 -1.33
C ASN A 184 15.77 18.40 -1.40
N LYS A 185 16.47 19.51 -1.19
CA LYS A 185 15.90 20.87 -1.14
C LYS A 185 15.15 21.24 -2.41
N GLU A 186 15.73 20.95 -3.57
CA GLU A 186 15.13 21.27 -4.86
C GLU A 186 13.81 20.53 -5.05
N LYS A 187 13.73 19.26 -4.64
CA LYS A 187 12.48 18.49 -4.68
C LYS A 187 11.40 19.12 -3.82
N ILE A 188 11.71 19.42 -2.55
CA ILE A 188 10.73 20.01 -1.62
C ILE A 188 10.29 21.40 -2.08
N ARG A 189 11.22 22.21 -2.61
CA ARG A 189 10.89 23.50 -3.23
C ARG A 189 9.97 23.34 -4.43
N ALA A 190 10.29 22.43 -5.35
CA ALA A 190 9.48 22.17 -6.53
C ALA A 190 8.06 21.69 -6.19
N GLU A 191 7.91 20.83 -5.19
CA GLU A 191 6.59 20.42 -4.69
C GLU A 191 5.80 21.59 -4.09
N TYR A 192 6.45 22.45 -3.30
CA TYR A 192 5.83 23.64 -2.72
C TYR A 192 5.36 24.63 -3.79
N GLU A 193 6.26 25.01 -4.69
CA GLU A 193 6.02 25.98 -5.76
C GLU A 193 4.97 25.47 -6.78
N PHE A 194 4.88 24.15 -7.00
CA PHE A 194 3.88 23.54 -7.87
C PHE A 194 2.47 24.06 -7.58
N TYR A 195 2.06 24.10 -6.31
CA TYR A 195 0.71 24.56 -5.92
C TYR A 195 0.47 26.03 -6.30
N TYR A 196 1.49 26.88 -6.12
CA TYR A 196 1.37 28.31 -6.39
C TYR A 196 1.41 28.63 -7.89
N LEU A 197 2.03 27.77 -8.69
CA LEU A 197 2.04 27.84 -10.15
C LEU A 197 0.75 27.28 -10.78
N LEU A 198 -0.04 26.48 -10.06
CA LEU A 198 -1.28 25.92 -10.59
C LEU A 198 -2.29 27.00 -10.97
N PRO A 199 -3.07 26.79 -12.05
CA PRO A 199 -4.27 27.57 -12.32
C PRO A 199 -5.27 27.50 -11.16
N ASP A 200 -5.95 28.60 -10.88
CA ASP A 200 -6.84 28.72 -9.70
C ASP A 200 -7.96 27.68 -9.70
N GLU A 201 -8.52 27.38 -10.87
CA GLU A 201 -9.55 26.35 -11.07
C GLU A 201 -9.08 24.93 -10.71
N MET A 202 -7.77 24.68 -10.72
CA MET A 202 -7.19 23.37 -10.39
C MET A 202 -6.83 23.24 -8.91
N LYS A 203 -6.57 24.35 -8.21
CA LYS A 203 -6.12 24.35 -6.80
C LYS A 203 -7.08 23.62 -5.85
N TYR A 204 -8.37 23.59 -6.18
CA TYR A 204 -9.38 22.84 -5.40
C TYR A 204 -9.04 21.36 -5.23
N TRP A 205 -8.39 20.74 -6.22
CA TRP A 205 -8.06 19.31 -6.18
C TRP A 205 -6.86 19.00 -5.29
N PHE A 206 -6.01 19.98 -5.00
CA PHE A 206 -4.75 19.78 -4.28
C PHE A 206 -4.86 20.23 -2.83
N VAL A 207 -3.95 19.72 -2.00
CA VAL A 207 -3.74 20.23 -0.65
C VAL A 207 -2.81 21.44 -0.72
N MET A 208 -3.20 22.54 -0.08
CA MET A 208 -2.40 23.77 -0.05
C MET A 208 -1.19 23.61 0.88
N PRO A 209 0.05 23.76 0.38
CA PRO A 209 1.22 23.81 1.23
C PRO A 209 1.47 25.25 1.74
N PHE A 210 2.01 25.39 2.94
CA PHE A 210 2.37 26.66 3.58
C PHE A 210 3.58 26.47 4.51
N GLY A 211 4.17 27.58 4.98
CA GLY A 211 5.28 27.53 5.93
C GLY A 211 6.53 26.82 5.37
N TYR A 212 6.98 27.23 4.19
CA TYR A 212 8.22 26.73 3.59
C TYR A 212 9.45 27.22 4.37
N GLU A 213 10.33 26.30 4.72
CA GLU A 213 11.60 26.57 5.39
C GLU A 213 12.72 25.83 4.66
N GLU A 214 13.84 26.50 4.43
CA GLU A 214 15.03 25.91 3.82
C GLU A 214 16.26 26.24 4.66
N TRP A 215 17.12 25.24 4.85
CA TRP A 215 18.37 25.36 5.57
C TRP A 215 19.53 24.72 4.77
N ALA A 216 20.70 24.55 5.40
CA ALA A 216 21.92 24.15 4.69
C ALA A 216 21.78 22.79 3.97
N ASP A 217 21.30 21.78 4.68
CA ASP A 217 21.23 20.37 4.26
C ASP A 217 19.81 19.85 4.04
N GLY A 218 18.78 20.71 4.05
CA GLY A 218 17.41 20.29 3.79
C GLY A 218 16.40 21.42 3.65
N ALA A 219 15.17 21.03 3.33
CA ALA A 219 14.02 21.92 3.25
C ALA A 219 12.75 21.22 3.75
N SER A 220 11.74 22.00 4.08
CA SER A 220 10.43 21.51 4.50
C SER A 220 9.29 22.44 4.11
N TYR A 221 8.08 21.91 4.05
CA TYR A 221 6.84 22.68 4.06
C TYR A 221 5.78 21.98 4.91
N THR A 222 4.77 22.72 5.30
CA THR A 222 3.63 22.25 6.10
C THR A 222 2.37 22.21 5.25
N MET A 223 1.44 21.33 5.58
CA MET A 223 0.11 21.24 4.96
C MET A 223 -0.94 20.87 6.00
N GLU A 224 -2.20 21.13 5.68
CA GLU A 224 -3.33 20.66 6.48
C GLU A 224 -3.36 19.13 6.54
N ARG A 225 -3.63 18.57 7.73
CA ARG A 225 -3.82 17.15 7.90
C ARG A 225 -5.24 16.76 7.49
N TYR A 226 -5.34 15.98 6.42
CA TYR A 226 -6.58 15.29 6.08
C TYR A 226 -6.64 13.94 6.79
N HIS A 227 -7.67 13.71 7.61
CA HIS A 227 -7.91 12.42 8.29
C HIS A 227 -8.45 11.33 7.35
N MET A 228 -8.13 11.42 6.07
CA MET A 228 -8.53 10.51 5.02
C MET A 228 -7.42 9.48 4.79
N THR A 229 -7.76 8.33 4.22
CA THR A 229 -6.78 7.33 3.79
C THR A 229 -6.64 7.42 2.27
N ASP A 230 -5.42 7.23 1.77
CA ASP A 230 -5.21 7.12 0.34
C ASP A 230 -5.95 5.89 -0.23
N ILE A 231 -6.29 5.97 -1.51
CA ILE A 231 -7.07 4.92 -2.17
C ILE A 231 -6.25 3.62 -2.24
N ALA A 232 -4.92 3.67 -2.32
CA ALA A 232 -4.10 2.47 -2.52
C ALA A 232 -4.24 1.49 -1.35
N ILE A 233 -4.14 1.97 -0.11
CA ILE A 233 -4.35 1.14 1.08
C ILE A 233 -5.74 0.50 1.05
N ARG A 234 -6.79 1.30 0.82
CA ARG A 234 -8.18 0.81 0.83
C ARG A 234 -8.43 -0.18 -0.30
N PHE A 235 -7.90 0.08 -1.49
CA PHE A 235 -8.05 -0.76 -2.67
C PHE A 235 -7.41 -2.12 -2.46
N VAL A 236 -6.17 -2.14 -1.95
CA VAL A 236 -5.42 -3.35 -1.60
C VAL A 236 -6.14 -4.22 -0.57
N HIS A 237 -6.85 -3.62 0.38
CA HIS A 237 -7.63 -4.37 1.37
C HIS A 237 -9.03 -4.77 0.91
N GLY A 238 -9.44 -4.40 -0.31
CA GLY A 238 -10.77 -4.65 -0.87
C GLY A 238 -11.87 -3.79 -0.23
N ALA A 239 -11.51 -2.61 0.29
CA ALA A 239 -12.39 -1.69 1.00
C ALA A 239 -13.01 -0.60 0.12
N VAL A 240 -12.75 -0.63 -1.19
CA VAL A 240 -13.37 0.26 -2.17
C VAL A 240 -14.47 -0.52 -2.87
N SER A 241 -15.73 -0.09 -2.76
CA SER A 241 -16.83 -0.75 -3.49
C SER A 241 -16.86 -0.30 -4.95
N MET A 242 -17.53 -1.05 -5.83
CA MET A 242 -17.71 -0.67 -7.23
C MET A 242 -18.51 0.63 -7.43
N GLU A 243 -19.44 0.95 -6.51
CA GLU A 243 -20.15 2.24 -6.49
C GLU A 243 -19.19 3.38 -6.15
N GLU A 244 -18.41 3.20 -5.10
CA GLU A 244 -17.42 4.17 -4.66
C GLU A 244 -16.33 4.40 -5.71
N PHE A 245 -15.88 3.33 -6.37
CA PHE A 245 -14.92 3.42 -7.46
C PHE A 245 -15.43 4.27 -8.63
N ARG A 246 -16.72 4.16 -8.98
CA ARG A 246 -17.32 5.02 -10.02
C ARG A 246 -17.33 6.48 -9.60
N ASP A 247 -17.67 6.78 -8.35
CA ASP A 247 -17.65 8.15 -7.83
C ASP A 247 -16.22 8.75 -7.82
N ILE A 248 -15.22 7.94 -7.46
CA ILE A 248 -13.80 8.30 -7.59
C ILE A 248 -13.45 8.61 -9.05
N LEU A 249 -13.81 7.73 -9.99
CA LEU A 249 -13.54 7.94 -11.41
C LEU A 249 -14.27 9.17 -11.97
N ASP A 250 -15.49 9.44 -11.56
CA ASP A 250 -16.23 10.64 -11.98
C ASP A 250 -15.46 11.91 -11.59
N LYS A 251 -14.94 11.97 -10.36
CA LYS A 251 -14.12 13.09 -9.88
C LYS A 251 -12.77 13.18 -10.61
N LEU A 252 -12.08 12.05 -10.77
CA LEU A 252 -10.79 12.02 -11.46
C LEU A 252 -10.91 12.41 -12.94
N PHE A 253 -11.92 11.92 -13.65
CA PHE A 253 -12.12 12.30 -15.05
C PHE A 253 -12.66 13.72 -15.20
N TYR A 254 -13.40 14.24 -14.22
CA TYR A 254 -13.71 15.66 -14.17
C TYR A 254 -12.44 16.50 -14.02
N PHE A 255 -11.54 16.14 -13.09
CA PHE A 255 -10.22 16.76 -12.96
C PHE A 255 -9.46 16.70 -14.28
N LEU A 256 -9.31 15.52 -14.89
CA LEU A 256 -8.54 15.31 -16.12
C LEU A 256 -9.05 16.14 -17.31
N ARG A 257 -10.37 16.35 -17.41
CA ARG A 257 -11.02 17.15 -18.45
C ARG A 257 -10.90 18.66 -18.21
N THR A 258 -10.78 19.09 -16.96
CA THR A 258 -10.76 20.52 -16.58
C THR A 258 -9.34 21.08 -16.44
N ARG A 259 -8.32 20.27 -16.74
CA ARG A 259 -6.91 20.71 -16.73
C ARG A 259 -6.69 21.80 -17.75
N LYS A 260 -5.90 22.81 -17.39
CA LYS A 260 -5.45 23.83 -18.34
C LYS A 260 -4.66 23.18 -19.48
N GLU A 261 -4.99 23.56 -20.71
CA GLU A 261 -4.44 23.00 -21.93
C GLU A 261 -3.52 24.01 -22.63
N LYS A 262 -2.47 23.50 -23.28
CA LYS A 262 -1.58 24.28 -24.14
C LYS A 262 -1.50 23.57 -25.49
N LYS A 263 -2.03 24.21 -26.53
CA LYS A 263 -1.86 23.72 -27.92
C LYS A 263 -0.40 23.80 -28.29
N VAL A 264 0.09 22.75 -28.95
CA VAL A 264 1.50 22.64 -29.36
C VAL A 264 1.57 22.13 -30.79
N THR A 265 2.77 22.20 -31.40
CA THR A 265 2.98 21.54 -32.68
C THR A 265 3.03 20.02 -32.48
N ARG A 266 2.75 19.28 -33.56
CA ARG A 266 2.90 17.83 -33.56
C ARG A 266 4.32 17.38 -33.19
N GLU A 267 5.34 18.09 -33.67
CA GLU A 267 6.73 17.81 -33.32
C GLU A 267 7.01 17.98 -31.81
N GLU A 268 6.49 19.04 -31.19
CA GLU A 268 6.64 19.25 -29.74
C GLU A 268 5.88 18.18 -28.93
N TYR A 269 4.68 17.80 -29.37
CA TYR A 269 3.88 16.73 -28.77
C TYR A 269 4.60 15.38 -28.81
N GLU A 270 5.07 14.97 -29.99
CA GLU A 270 5.80 13.71 -30.20
C GLU A 270 7.11 13.68 -29.40
N LYS A 271 7.87 14.79 -29.39
CA LYS A 271 9.11 14.93 -28.61
C LYS A 271 8.89 14.76 -27.11
N ILE A 272 7.81 15.34 -26.57
CA ILE A 272 7.47 15.18 -25.15
C ILE A 272 7.06 13.74 -24.84
N GLY A 273 6.28 13.11 -25.72
CA GLY A 273 5.95 11.68 -25.62
C GLY A 273 7.20 10.81 -25.63
N GLU A 274 8.09 10.99 -26.61
CA GLU A 274 9.34 10.23 -26.72
C GLU A 274 10.23 10.40 -25.48
N LYS A 275 10.37 11.64 -24.99
CA LYS A 275 11.11 11.93 -23.75
C LYS A 275 10.54 11.15 -22.55
N LEU A 276 9.21 11.13 -22.39
CA LEU A 276 8.55 10.51 -21.23
C LEU A 276 8.54 8.98 -21.29
N TYR A 277 8.32 8.41 -22.48
CA TYR A 277 8.01 6.99 -22.64
C TYR A 277 9.18 6.18 -23.22
N ILE A 278 10.10 6.79 -23.95
CA ILE A 278 11.25 6.11 -24.57
C ILE A 278 12.59 6.51 -23.93
N GLU A 279 12.92 7.80 -23.96
CA GLU A 279 14.23 8.28 -23.47
C GLU A 279 14.37 8.03 -21.97
N LYS A 280 13.33 8.33 -21.19
CA LYS A 280 13.30 8.06 -19.75
C LYS A 280 13.52 6.58 -19.44
N VAL A 281 12.89 5.68 -20.20
CA VAL A 281 13.10 4.23 -20.03
C VAL A 281 14.56 3.88 -20.33
N ALA A 282 15.11 4.35 -21.45
CA ALA A 282 16.50 4.09 -21.80
C ALA A 282 17.48 4.57 -20.72
N GLN A 283 17.32 5.82 -20.25
CA GLN A 283 18.14 6.38 -19.17
C GLN A 283 18.05 5.55 -17.88
N ARG A 284 16.85 5.13 -17.50
CA ARG A 284 16.62 4.32 -16.29
C ARG A 284 17.22 2.91 -16.42
N ILE A 285 17.22 2.32 -17.60
CA ILE A 285 17.86 1.02 -17.84
C ILE A 285 19.38 1.14 -17.78
N GLU A 286 19.98 2.23 -18.26
CA GLU A 286 21.41 2.45 -18.06
C GLU A 286 21.76 2.65 -16.59
N MET A 287 20.92 3.34 -15.81
CA MET A 287 21.09 3.40 -14.34
C MET A 287 20.97 2.01 -13.70
N LEU A 288 20.04 1.17 -14.17
CA LEU A 288 19.84 -0.19 -13.65
C LEU A 288 21.10 -1.05 -13.88
N LYS A 289 21.71 -0.95 -15.07
CA LYS A 289 22.95 -1.67 -15.42
C LYS A 289 24.13 -1.34 -14.50
N GLN A 290 24.11 -0.17 -13.87
CA GLN A 290 25.15 0.30 -12.95
C GLN A 290 24.90 -0.12 -11.49
N LYS A 291 23.73 -0.70 -11.17
CA LYS A 291 23.41 -1.14 -9.81
C LYS A 291 24.13 -2.44 -9.47
N GLU A 292 24.52 -2.56 -8.21
CA GLU A 292 24.93 -3.83 -7.63
C GLU A 292 23.78 -4.86 -7.80
N GLY A 293 24.12 -6.12 -8.02
CA GLY A 293 23.13 -7.18 -8.28
C GLY A 293 22.59 -7.24 -9.72
N TYR A 294 22.84 -6.24 -10.58
CA TYR A 294 22.34 -6.23 -11.97
C TYR A 294 22.70 -7.49 -12.77
N LYS A 295 23.92 -8.02 -12.63
CA LYS A 295 24.33 -9.23 -13.35
C LYS A 295 23.48 -10.45 -12.96
N THR A 296 23.19 -10.59 -11.68
CA THR A 296 22.32 -11.65 -11.16
C THR A 296 20.90 -11.45 -11.68
N PHE A 297 20.40 -10.21 -11.65
CA PHE A 297 19.10 -9.84 -12.18
C PHE A 297 18.97 -10.17 -13.68
N ASP A 298 19.94 -9.78 -14.53
CA ASP A 298 19.92 -10.08 -15.97
C ASP A 298 20.01 -11.58 -16.26
N ASN A 299 20.77 -12.33 -15.46
CA ASN A 299 20.82 -13.79 -15.57
C ASN A 299 19.48 -14.44 -15.21
N LEU A 300 18.77 -13.95 -14.19
CA LEU A 300 17.42 -14.43 -13.87
C LEU A 300 16.44 -14.18 -15.02
N ILE A 301 16.57 -13.07 -15.75
CA ILE A 301 15.78 -12.82 -16.96
C ILE A 301 16.06 -13.89 -18.02
N ARG A 302 17.34 -14.17 -18.31
CA ARG A 302 17.74 -15.14 -19.34
C ARG A 302 17.27 -16.56 -19.06
N ILE A 303 17.20 -16.94 -17.78
CA ILE A 303 16.82 -18.30 -17.36
C ILE A 303 15.30 -18.41 -17.20
N GLY A 304 14.68 -17.39 -16.58
CA GLY A 304 13.29 -17.45 -16.15
C GLY A 304 12.28 -16.85 -17.11
N THR A 305 12.71 -16.36 -18.28
CA THR A 305 11.84 -15.70 -19.27
C THR A 305 12.25 -16.01 -20.71
N ASP A 306 11.41 -15.63 -21.69
CA ASP A 306 11.71 -15.78 -23.12
C ASP A 306 12.68 -14.72 -23.69
N TYR A 307 13.24 -13.85 -22.84
CA TYR A 307 14.15 -12.79 -23.29
C TYR A 307 15.60 -13.09 -22.93
N ASP A 308 16.52 -12.76 -23.84
CA ASP A 308 17.97 -12.87 -23.63
C ASP A 308 18.55 -11.71 -22.78
N GLY A 309 17.83 -11.33 -21.72
CA GLY A 309 18.17 -10.24 -20.81
C GLY A 309 17.38 -8.95 -21.04
N ILE A 310 17.66 -7.94 -20.21
CA ILE A 310 16.91 -6.67 -20.15
C ILE A 310 16.93 -5.91 -21.47
N SER A 311 18.03 -6.00 -22.22
CA SER A 311 18.17 -5.33 -23.51
C SER A 311 17.16 -5.86 -24.54
N GLY A 312 16.84 -7.16 -24.49
CA GLY A 312 15.81 -7.78 -25.34
C GLY A 312 14.42 -7.24 -25.01
N ILE A 313 14.10 -7.13 -23.72
CA ILE A 313 12.84 -6.58 -23.22
C ILE A 313 12.65 -5.13 -23.68
N VAL A 314 13.68 -4.29 -23.51
CA VAL A 314 13.62 -2.87 -23.90
C VAL A 314 13.51 -2.72 -25.43
N LYS A 315 14.20 -3.58 -26.19
CA LYS A 315 14.08 -3.59 -27.66
C LYS A 315 12.65 -3.92 -28.09
N GLU A 316 12.03 -4.92 -27.47
CA GLU A 316 10.65 -5.30 -27.77
C GLU A 316 9.66 -4.20 -27.37
N TYR A 317 9.85 -3.58 -26.20
CA TYR A 317 9.06 -2.43 -25.78
C TYR A 317 9.11 -1.29 -26.82
N LYS A 318 10.32 -0.91 -27.28
CA LYS A 318 10.49 0.13 -28.31
C LYS A 318 9.84 -0.26 -29.63
N ARG A 319 9.90 -1.54 -30.01
CA ARG A 319 9.22 -2.06 -31.21
C ARG A 319 7.71 -1.86 -31.09
N ILE A 320 7.10 -2.34 -30.01
CA ILE A 320 5.65 -2.22 -29.75
C ILE A 320 5.25 -0.73 -29.71
N TYR A 321 6.03 0.12 -29.06
CA TYR A 321 5.80 1.56 -29.03
C TYR A 321 5.77 2.17 -30.44
N GLY A 322 6.69 1.78 -31.32
CA GLY A 322 6.72 2.28 -32.69
C GLY A 322 5.45 1.96 -33.50
N TYR A 323 4.78 0.85 -33.20
CA TYR A 323 3.51 0.46 -33.86
C TYR A 323 2.27 1.08 -33.21
N LEU A 324 2.29 1.27 -31.89
CA LEU A 324 1.09 1.62 -31.11
C LEU A 324 1.08 3.07 -30.59
N SER A 325 2.19 3.80 -30.67
CA SER A 325 2.22 5.21 -30.32
C SER A 325 1.43 6.05 -31.33
N GLY A 326 0.80 7.13 -30.86
CA GLY A 326 0.03 8.03 -31.71
C GLY A 326 -1.32 7.46 -32.18
N ARG A 327 -1.81 6.38 -31.58
CA ARG A 327 -3.19 5.90 -31.79
C ARG A 327 -4.21 6.90 -31.23
N GLY A 328 -5.40 6.93 -31.83
CA GLY A 328 -6.51 7.79 -31.42
C GLY A 328 -6.47 9.19 -32.05
N ASP A 329 -7.59 9.90 -31.97
CA ASP A 329 -7.82 11.19 -32.66
C ASP A 329 -7.68 12.39 -31.70
N MET A 330 -6.76 12.31 -30.75
CA MET A 330 -6.55 13.38 -29.76
C MET A 330 -5.79 14.56 -30.39
N GLU A 331 -6.26 15.79 -30.16
CA GLU A 331 -5.56 17.01 -30.56
C GLU A 331 -4.16 17.08 -29.94
N GLU A 332 -3.19 17.64 -30.68
CA GLU A 332 -1.83 17.87 -30.21
C GLU A 332 -1.79 19.00 -29.18
N LYS A 333 -2.00 18.63 -27.92
CA LYS A 333 -1.98 19.52 -26.77
C LYS A 333 -1.22 18.92 -25.60
N LEU A 334 -0.65 19.79 -24.78
CA LEU A 334 -0.17 19.46 -23.45
C LEU A 334 -1.18 19.90 -22.42
N VAL A 335 -1.11 19.31 -21.23
CA VAL A 335 -2.02 19.61 -20.12
C VAL A 335 -1.23 19.76 -18.83
N VAL A 336 -1.68 20.63 -17.94
CA VAL A 336 -1.15 20.69 -16.57
C VAL A 336 -1.41 19.35 -15.88
N GLY A 337 -0.36 18.60 -15.52
CA GLY A 337 -0.50 17.26 -14.95
C GLY A 337 -0.06 17.18 -13.50
N HIS A 338 -0.61 16.21 -12.77
CA HIS A 338 -0.09 15.83 -11.45
C HIS A 338 1.33 15.25 -11.57
N GLY A 339 1.55 14.44 -12.62
CA GLY A 339 2.81 13.76 -12.89
C GLY A 339 3.04 12.48 -12.08
N ASP A 340 2.15 12.19 -11.12
CA ASP A 340 2.20 10.97 -10.30
C ASP A 340 0.81 10.58 -9.77
N LEU A 341 -0.20 10.63 -10.64
CA LEU A 341 -1.60 10.38 -10.29
C LEU A 341 -1.89 8.87 -10.10
N CYS A 342 -1.26 8.24 -9.11
CA CYS A 342 -1.54 6.87 -8.68
C CYS A 342 -2.39 6.87 -7.40
N PHE A 343 -2.96 5.72 -7.02
CA PHE A 343 -3.87 5.63 -5.88
C PHE A 343 -3.26 6.04 -4.53
N SER A 344 -1.96 5.85 -4.34
CA SER A 344 -1.27 6.27 -3.10
C SER A 344 -1.22 7.78 -2.93
N ASN A 345 -1.40 8.53 -4.02
CA ASN A 345 -1.35 9.99 -4.05
C ASN A 345 -2.76 10.62 -4.13
N ILE A 346 -3.81 9.82 -3.94
CA ILE A 346 -5.20 10.26 -3.99
C ILE A 346 -5.85 9.93 -2.65
N LEU A 347 -6.18 10.97 -1.89
CA LEU A 347 -6.97 10.86 -0.66
C LEU A 347 -8.45 10.93 -1.03
N TYR A 348 -9.23 9.98 -0.50
CA TYR A 348 -10.67 9.97 -0.75
C TYR A 348 -11.49 9.59 0.49
N ASN A 349 -12.57 10.33 0.72
CA ASN A 349 -13.53 10.10 1.79
C ASN A 349 -14.93 10.03 1.19
N LYS A 350 -15.56 8.87 1.34
CA LYS A 350 -16.88 8.58 0.80
C LYS A 350 -17.96 9.45 1.41
N ASP A 351 -17.96 9.62 2.73
CA ASP A 351 -19.02 10.31 3.47
C ASP A 351 -19.07 11.81 3.13
N ALA A 352 -17.91 12.45 3.00
CA ALA A 352 -17.77 13.84 2.60
C ALA A 352 -17.79 14.04 1.07
N SER A 353 -17.77 12.96 0.28
CA SER A 353 -17.53 12.98 -1.17
C SER A 353 -16.34 13.86 -1.56
N LEU A 354 -15.27 13.81 -0.76
CA LEU A 354 -14.09 14.67 -0.88
C LEU A 354 -12.94 13.88 -1.49
N LEU A 355 -12.32 14.43 -2.53
CA LEU A 355 -11.10 13.90 -3.16
C LEU A 355 -10.02 14.97 -3.12
N LYS A 356 -8.84 14.62 -2.61
CA LYS A 356 -7.66 15.49 -2.58
C LYS A 356 -6.44 14.76 -3.14
N LEU A 357 -5.68 15.48 -3.95
CA LEU A 357 -4.43 15.04 -4.56
C LEU A 357 -3.25 15.54 -3.74
N ILE A 358 -2.27 14.66 -3.51
CA ILE A 358 -1.07 14.94 -2.73
C ILE A 358 0.18 14.48 -3.49
N ASP A 359 1.33 15.01 -3.10
CA ASP A 359 2.63 14.61 -3.67
C ASP A 359 2.73 14.72 -5.20
N PRO A 360 2.46 15.90 -5.79
CA PRO A 360 2.66 16.11 -7.21
C PRO A 360 4.16 15.99 -7.56
N LYS A 361 4.46 15.78 -8.84
CA LYS A 361 5.85 15.69 -9.35
C LYS A 361 6.73 16.89 -8.99
N GLY A 362 6.12 18.05 -8.69
CA GLY A 362 6.80 19.31 -8.43
C GLY A 362 7.10 20.09 -9.73
N ALA A 363 7.16 21.41 -9.62
CA ALA A 363 7.51 22.34 -10.68
C ALA A 363 8.12 23.62 -10.08
N LEU A 364 9.16 24.16 -10.72
CA LEU A 364 9.75 25.45 -10.37
C LEU A 364 9.35 26.56 -11.36
N LYS A 365 8.74 26.20 -12.49
CA LYS A 365 8.26 27.12 -13.53
C LYS A 365 6.96 26.61 -14.13
N GLU A 366 6.14 27.51 -14.67
CA GLU A 366 4.83 27.15 -15.24
C GLU A 366 4.97 26.12 -16.37
N GLU A 367 6.03 26.17 -17.17
CA GLU A 367 6.24 25.23 -18.29
C GLU A 367 6.43 23.78 -17.81
N GLU A 368 6.93 23.58 -16.59
CA GLU A 368 7.17 22.26 -16.00
C GLU A 368 5.88 21.58 -15.53
N LEU A 369 4.78 22.35 -15.39
CA LEU A 369 3.45 21.81 -15.08
C LEU A 369 2.88 21.00 -16.26
N TYR A 370 3.22 21.38 -17.49
CA TYR A 370 2.63 20.78 -18.68
C TYR A 370 3.28 19.44 -19.02
N THR A 371 2.45 18.44 -19.28
CA THR A 371 2.85 17.07 -19.64
C THR A 371 1.97 16.51 -20.75
N HIS A 372 2.33 15.31 -21.22
CA HIS A 372 1.56 14.58 -22.22
C HIS A 372 0.17 14.18 -21.64
N PRO A 373 -0.95 14.33 -22.38
CA PRO A 373 -2.30 14.13 -21.86
C PRO A 373 -2.56 12.76 -21.23
N TYR A 374 -1.91 11.72 -21.77
CA TYR A 374 -2.02 10.34 -21.29
C TYR A 374 -1.15 10.03 -20.06
N TYR A 375 -0.26 10.93 -19.63
CA TYR A 375 0.71 10.59 -18.58
C TYR A 375 0.06 10.27 -17.23
N ASP A 376 -0.86 11.12 -16.78
CA ASP A 376 -1.62 10.88 -15.55
C ASP A 376 -2.59 9.69 -15.69
N LEU A 377 -3.11 9.43 -16.89
CA LEU A 377 -3.93 8.24 -17.16
C LEU A 377 -3.13 6.95 -17.08
N ALA A 378 -1.89 6.95 -17.57
CA ALA A 378 -0.97 5.82 -17.41
C ALA A 378 -0.65 5.58 -15.93
N LYS A 379 -0.55 6.64 -15.12
CA LYS A 379 -0.38 6.56 -13.66
C LYS A 379 -1.61 6.00 -12.94
N LEU A 380 -2.82 6.33 -13.39
CA LEU A 380 -4.04 5.69 -12.89
C LEU A 380 -4.11 4.21 -13.31
N SER A 381 -3.80 3.92 -14.57
CA SER A 381 -3.72 2.56 -15.12
C SER A 381 -2.77 1.68 -14.31
N HIS A 382 -1.63 2.25 -13.92
CA HIS A 382 -0.63 1.60 -13.07
C HIS A 382 -1.23 1.02 -11.79
N SER A 383 -2.13 1.76 -11.13
CA SER A 383 -2.87 1.29 -9.96
C SER A 383 -4.00 0.30 -10.32
N ILE A 384 -4.80 0.61 -11.35
CA ILE A 384 -6.04 -0.10 -11.67
C ILE A 384 -5.80 -1.40 -12.45
N TRP A 385 -5.15 -1.32 -13.63
CA TRP A 385 -4.84 -2.47 -14.47
C TRP A 385 -3.48 -3.08 -14.13
N GLY A 386 -2.52 -2.26 -13.71
CA GLY A 386 -1.15 -2.68 -13.43
C GLY A 386 -0.96 -3.32 -12.07
N SER A 387 -1.94 -3.19 -11.18
CA SER A 387 -1.85 -3.67 -9.79
C SER A 387 -0.61 -3.18 -9.04
N TYR A 388 -0.10 -2.00 -9.39
CA TYR A 388 1.09 -1.40 -8.78
C TYR A 388 1.01 -1.38 -7.25
N ASP A 389 -0.15 -1.02 -6.70
CA ASP A 389 -0.34 -0.90 -5.25
C ASP A 389 -0.20 -2.25 -4.53
N PHE A 390 -0.55 -3.35 -5.19
CA PHE A 390 -0.35 -4.71 -4.66
C PHE A 390 1.14 -5.08 -4.65
N PHE A 391 1.87 -4.80 -5.73
CA PHE A 391 3.32 -5.01 -5.77
C PHE A 391 4.05 -4.17 -4.73
N ASN A 392 3.64 -2.91 -4.59
CA ASN A 392 4.19 -1.99 -3.62
C ASN A 392 3.92 -2.44 -2.17
N SER A 393 2.79 -3.09 -1.92
CA SER A 393 2.42 -3.68 -0.64
C SER A 393 2.96 -5.11 -0.42
N GLY A 394 3.72 -5.66 -1.37
CA GLY A 394 4.26 -7.02 -1.30
C GLY A 394 3.20 -8.13 -1.42
N LEU A 395 2.06 -7.84 -2.02
CA LEU A 395 0.93 -8.76 -2.19
C LEU A 395 0.94 -9.42 -3.57
N PHE A 396 2.05 -10.09 -3.87
CA PHE A 396 2.21 -10.87 -5.10
C PHE A 396 2.97 -12.16 -4.80
N GLN A 397 2.95 -13.06 -5.77
CA GLN A 397 3.72 -14.29 -5.75
C GLN A 397 4.42 -14.49 -7.09
N MET A 398 5.66 -14.97 -7.01
CA MET A 398 6.39 -15.47 -8.16
C MET A 398 6.53 -16.98 -8.00
N THR A 399 6.10 -17.74 -9.00
CA THR A 399 6.20 -19.20 -9.03
C THR A 399 6.98 -19.62 -10.26
N ILE A 400 7.73 -20.73 -10.16
CA ILE A 400 8.35 -21.37 -11.32
C ILE A 400 7.38 -22.42 -11.83
N GLU A 401 6.98 -22.31 -13.10
CA GLU A 401 6.11 -23.29 -13.75
C GLU A 401 6.89 -24.48 -14.31
N GLY A 402 6.18 -25.48 -14.85
CA GLY A 402 6.77 -26.74 -15.33
C GLY A 402 7.75 -26.56 -16.50
N ASP A 403 7.68 -25.44 -17.21
CA ASP A 403 8.61 -25.04 -18.27
C ASP A 403 9.81 -24.23 -17.76
N MET A 404 9.99 -24.15 -16.43
CA MET A 404 11.02 -23.38 -15.73
C MET A 404 10.89 -21.86 -15.88
N LYS A 405 9.77 -21.35 -16.41
CA LYS A 405 9.52 -19.91 -16.46
C LYS A 405 8.96 -19.38 -15.15
N ILE A 406 9.26 -18.12 -14.88
CA ILE A 406 8.77 -17.43 -13.68
C ILE A 406 7.46 -16.72 -14.04
N CYS A 407 6.39 -17.10 -13.34
CA CYS A 407 5.07 -16.49 -13.47
C CYS A 407 4.75 -15.61 -12.26
N LEU A 408 4.12 -14.47 -12.53
CA LEU A 408 3.67 -13.50 -11.54
C LEU A 408 2.16 -13.64 -11.33
N SER A 409 1.73 -13.75 -10.07
CA SER A 409 0.32 -13.78 -9.70
C SER A 409 0.01 -12.87 -8.51
N ILE A 410 -1.22 -12.37 -8.48
CA ILE A 410 -1.81 -11.62 -7.38
C ILE A 410 -3.09 -12.36 -6.98
N ASP A 411 -3.30 -12.50 -5.68
CA ASP A 411 -4.44 -13.23 -5.11
C ASP A 411 -5.66 -12.29 -4.95
N THR A 412 -6.06 -11.63 -6.04
CA THR A 412 -7.21 -10.73 -6.11
C THR A 412 -7.71 -10.59 -7.55
N ASP A 413 -9.03 -10.63 -7.75
CA ASP A 413 -9.66 -10.34 -9.03
C ASP A 413 -10.07 -8.86 -9.12
N ASN A 414 -9.31 -8.10 -9.91
CA ASN A 414 -9.58 -6.67 -10.17
C ASN A 414 -10.23 -6.43 -11.54
N THR A 415 -10.67 -7.48 -12.23
CA THR A 415 -11.17 -7.39 -13.62
C THR A 415 -12.32 -6.39 -13.75
N ALA A 416 -13.26 -6.38 -12.79
CA ALA A 416 -14.40 -5.46 -12.80
C ALA A 416 -13.99 -3.98 -12.72
N TYR A 417 -13.00 -3.63 -11.89
CA TYR A 417 -12.44 -2.27 -11.84
C TYR A 417 -11.80 -1.90 -13.18
N GLY A 418 -11.06 -2.83 -13.75
CA GLY A 418 -10.43 -2.66 -15.05
C GLY A 418 -11.42 -2.43 -16.19
N THR A 419 -12.54 -3.16 -16.21
CA THR A 419 -13.60 -2.96 -17.20
C THR A 419 -14.19 -1.56 -17.10
N VAL A 420 -14.58 -1.12 -15.89
CA VAL A 420 -15.16 0.20 -15.69
C VAL A 420 -14.15 1.31 -16.05
N PHE A 421 -12.88 1.17 -15.68
CA PHE A 421 -11.87 2.15 -16.08
C PHE A 421 -11.73 2.25 -17.61
N GLY A 422 -11.75 1.11 -18.31
CA GLY A 422 -11.75 1.07 -19.78
C GLY A 422 -12.98 1.75 -20.41
N GLU A 423 -14.16 1.62 -19.80
CA GLU A 423 -15.37 2.34 -20.21
C GLU A 423 -15.21 3.85 -20.05
N TYR A 424 -14.63 4.32 -18.94
CA TYR A 424 -14.35 5.74 -18.73
C TYR A 424 -13.34 6.27 -19.75
N LEU A 425 -12.24 5.56 -20.01
CA LEU A 425 -11.26 5.98 -21.03
C LEU A 425 -11.94 6.21 -22.39
N LYS A 426 -12.74 5.24 -22.85
CA LYS A 426 -13.49 5.34 -24.10
C LYS A 426 -14.51 6.47 -24.09
N LYS A 427 -15.27 6.62 -23.00
CA LYS A 427 -16.27 7.69 -22.82
C LYS A 427 -15.66 9.09 -22.97
N TYR A 428 -14.40 9.26 -22.55
CA TYR A 428 -13.69 10.53 -22.62
C TYR A 428 -12.71 10.63 -23.81
N GLY A 429 -12.78 9.69 -24.77
CA GLY A 429 -12.02 9.76 -26.03
C GLY A 429 -10.57 9.28 -25.97
N TYR A 430 -10.15 8.64 -24.88
CA TYR A 430 -8.80 8.07 -24.75
C TYR A 430 -8.74 6.64 -25.28
N ASP A 431 -7.67 6.28 -26.00
CA ASP A 431 -7.43 4.90 -26.46
C ASP A 431 -6.87 4.05 -25.29
N PRO A 432 -7.60 3.01 -24.84
CA PRO A 432 -7.12 2.07 -23.82
C PRO A 432 -5.77 1.42 -24.12
N ILE A 433 -5.50 1.10 -25.40
CA ILE A 433 -4.26 0.47 -25.84
C ILE A 433 -3.07 1.41 -25.64
N GLN A 434 -3.27 2.69 -25.92
CA GLN A 434 -2.24 3.70 -25.73
C GLN A 434 -1.95 3.95 -24.24
N VAL A 435 -2.99 3.97 -23.39
CA VAL A 435 -2.81 4.02 -21.92
C VAL A 435 -2.00 2.82 -21.43
N ARG A 436 -2.35 1.62 -21.87
CA ARG A 436 -1.68 0.36 -21.50
C ARG A 436 -0.23 0.29 -21.99
N LEU A 437 0.06 0.83 -23.18
CA LEU A 437 1.43 1.00 -23.70
C LEU A 437 2.28 1.90 -22.81
N TYR A 438 1.75 3.06 -22.42
CA TYR A 438 2.47 4.02 -21.59
C TYR A 438 2.63 3.54 -20.16
N GLU A 439 1.69 2.75 -19.65
CA GLU A 439 1.82 2.06 -18.37
C GLU A 439 3.03 1.09 -18.35
N ALA A 440 3.25 0.31 -19.41
CA ALA A 440 4.42 -0.56 -19.51
C ALA A 440 5.74 0.23 -19.36
N SER A 441 5.79 1.44 -19.94
CA SER A 441 6.95 2.34 -19.81
C SER A 441 7.21 2.73 -18.34
N LEU A 442 6.14 2.92 -17.56
CA LEU A 442 6.26 3.29 -16.15
C LEU A 442 6.95 2.17 -15.37
N PHE A 443 6.49 0.92 -15.48
CA PHE A 443 7.12 -0.23 -14.84
C PHE A 443 8.60 -0.38 -15.20
N LEU A 444 8.94 -0.30 -16.50
CA LEU A 444 10.34 -0.38 -16.96
C LEU A 444 11.20 0.76 -16.41
N SER A 445 10.65 1.97 -16.33
CA SER A 445 11.39 3.14 -15.86
C SER A 445 11.63 3.16 -14.33
N MET A 446 10.88 2.36 -13.57
CA MET A 446 10.99 2.31 -12.10
C MET A 446 11.99 1.29 -11.59
N LEU A 447 12.40 0.32 -12.41
CA LEU A 447 13.31 -0.77 -12.01
C LEU A 447 14.55 -0.31 -11.20
N PRO A 448 15.35 0.70 -11.61
CA PRO A 448 16.55 1.09 -10.87
C PRO A 448 16.27 1.77 -9.52
N LEU A 449 15.04 2.22 -9.28
CA LEU A 449 14.65 2.97 -8.08
C LEU A 449 14.36 2.08 -6.87
N HIS A 450 14.17 0.78 -7.10
CA HIS A 450 13.75 -0.18 -6.08
C HIS A 450 14.68 -1.39 -5.95
N MET A 451 15.92 -1.30 -6.43
CA MET A 451 16.89 -2.40 -6.40
C MET A 451 17.28 -2.86 -4.99
N ASP A 452 16.93 -2.09 -3.94
CA ASP A 452 16.98 -2.55 -2.55
C ASP A 452 16.01 -3.71 -2.26
N GLN A 453 15.02 -3.94 -3.13
CA GLN A 453 14.02 -5.00 -3.04
C GLN A 453 13.96 -5.76 -4.37
N GLU A 454 14.96 -6.57 -4.66
CA GLU A 454 15.12 -7.29 -5.94
C GLU A 454 13.85 -8.06 -6.36
N ASN A 455 13.18 -8.74 -5.43
CA ASN A 455 11.93 -9.46 -5.69
C ASN A 455 10.82 -8.56 -6.25
N LYS A 456 10.72 -7.33 -5.73
CA LYS A 456 9.73 -6.34 -6.19
C LYS A 456 10.10 -5.80 -7.57
N VAL A 457 11.38 -5.56 -7.83
CA VAL A 457 11.86 -5.14 -9.15
C VAL A 457 11.58 -6.21 -10.19
N PHE A 458 11.79 -7.48 -9.86
CA PHE A 458 11.51 -8.58 -10.79
C PHE A 458 10.00 -8.71 -11.05
N ALA A 459 9.14 -8.52 -10.04
CA ALA A 459 7.70 -8.45 -10.24
C ALA A 459 7.27 -7.31 -11.16
N PHE A 460 7.85 -6.11 -11.02
CA PHE A 460 7.61 -5.00 -11.95
C PHE A 460 7.99 -5.34 -13.39
N LEU A 461 9.13 -6.02 -13.58
CA LEU A 461 9.58 -6.45 -14.89
C LEU A 461 8.63 -7.48 -15.52
N LEU A 462 8.27 -8.54 -14.77
CA LEU A 462 7.32 -9.55 -15.23
C LEU A 462 5.96 -8.93 -15.58
N ASN A 463 5.49 -7.98 -14.78
CA ASN A 463 4.25 -7.28 -15.09
C ASN A 463 4.38 -6.46 -16.39
N ALA A 464 5.47 -5.73 -16.59
CA ALA A 464 5.71 -5.03 -17.85
C ALA A 464 5.72 -5.98 -19.06
N MET A 465 6.28 -7.19 -18.89
CA MET A 465 6.27 -8.22 -19.93
C MET A 465 4.87 -8.74 -20.23
N ASN A 466 4.05 -8.99 -19.20
CA ASN A 466 2.65 -9.40 -19.37
C ASN A 466 1.86 -8.32 -20.12
N ILE A 467 2.06 -7.05 -19.77
CA ILE A 467 1.46 -5.91 -20.49
C ILE A 467 1.89 -5.91 -21.96
N MET A 468 3.18 -6.11 -22.25
CA MET A 468 3.66 -6.17 -23.63
C MET A 468 3.07 -7.36 -24.40
N GLU A 469 2.91 -8.51 -23.76
CA GLU A 469 2.28 -9.69 -24.37
C GLU A 469 0.80 -9.44 -24.71
N GLU A 470 0.06 -8.73 -23.84
CA GLU A 470 -1.31 -8.27 -24.16
C GLU A 470 -1.31 -7.35 -25.39
N LEU A 471 -0.35 -6.43 -25.47
CA LEU A 471 -0.26 -5.42 -26.53
C LEU A 471 0.16 -5.99 -27.89
N LYS A 472 0.91 -7.10 -27.92
CA LYS A 472 1.32 -7.77 -29.17
C LYS A 472 0.15 -8.17 -30.07
N LYS A 473 -1.06 -8.32 -29.53
CA LYS A 473 -2.28 -8.60 -30.30
C LYS A 473 -2.69 -7.45 -31.23
N TYR A 474 -2.13 -6.26 -31.05
CA TYR A 474 -2.45 -5.04 -31.80
C TYR A 474 -1.30 -4.55 -32.69
N VAL A 475 -0.18 -5.28 -32.70
CA VAL A 475 1.04 -5.00 -33.46
C VAL A 475 1.13 -5.98 -34.62
#